data_AF-A0A2K2V4Y2-F1
#
_entry.id   AF-A0A2K2V4Y2-F1
#
_cell.length_a   1.000
_cell.length_b   1.000
_cell.length_c   1.000
_cell.angle_alpha   90.00
_cell.angle_beta   90.00
_cell.angle_gamma   90.00
#
_symmetry.space_group_name_H-M   'P 1'
#
loop_
_entity.id
_entity.type
_entity.pdbx_description
1 polymer ?
#
loop_
_entity_poly.entity_id
_entity_poly.type
_entity_poly.pdbx_seq_one_letter_code
_entity_poly.pdbx_strand_id
1 'polypeptide(L)'
;RQLIQIIRSTIERGGRVLIPALSVGRAQEVMITLVEAFSKREIPDVPVYIDGMVYDSTAIHSAYPNYLSDYIKTKVFGEDRDPFTDEHFTMLKGTEDKDSIATGGPSIIIAPSGMLNGGPSVEYFIRMSSDEKNSVVLVSYQAEGTLGRRLKEGVREIRMRDEAGEIKTIEVKAEIHFVEGFSAHADKVQLLTYPSSIPRPSRIILVHGEAEKMRSFKPLLSRSTGSAVITPSVGEKLRLA
;
A
#
# COMPACT_ATOMS: atom_id res chain seq x y z
N ARG A 1 6.58 10.24 -7.54
CA ARG A 1 7.74 11.11 -7.21
C ARG A 1 8.00 11.20 -5.71
N GLN A 2 6.98 11.43 -4.86
CA GLN A 2 7.17 11.50 -3.40
C GLN A 2 7.82 10.24 -2.80
N LEU A 3 7.34 9.04 -3.17
CA LEU A 3 7.92 7.77 -2.70
C LEU A 3 9.44 7.68 -2.95
N ILE A 4 9.87 8.01 -4.17
CA ILE A 4 11.28 7.97 -4.59
C ILE A 4 12.13 8.94 -3.77
N GLN A 5 11.62 10.14 -3.49
CA GLN A 5 12.33 11.13 -2.66
C GLN A 5 12.51 10.65 -1.23
N ILE A 6 11.46 10.07 -0.64
CA ILE A 6 11.52 9.51 0.72
C ILE A 6 12.51 8.34 0.78
N ILE A 7 12.47 7.45 -0.22
CA ILE A 7 13.41 6.33 -0.29
C ILE A 7 14.83 6.86 -0.38
N ARG A 8 15.13 7.74 -1.34
CA ARG A 8 16.46 8.31 -1.52
C ARG A 8 16.98 8.93 -0.23
N SER A 9 16.21 9.82 0.40
CA SER A 9 16.65 10.50 1.63
C SER A 9 16.87 9.53 2.79
N THR A 10 16.04 8.49 2.91
CA THR A 10 16.16 7.46 3.95
C THR A 10 17.40 6.60 3.76
N ILE A 11 17.67 6.19 2.52
CA ILE A 11 18.83 5.36 2.19
C ILE A 11 20.13 6.17 2.35
N GLU A 12 20.16 7.43 1.90
CA GLU A 12 21.34 8.30 1.99
C GLU A 12 21.75 8.62 3.43
N ARG A 13 20.80 8.68 4.38
CA ARG A 13 21.09 8.80 5.82
C ARG A 13 21.43 7.48 6.51
N GLY A 14 21.56 6.39 5.74
CA GLY A 14 21.93 5.06 6.23
C GLY A 14 20.79 4.29 6.89
N GLY A 15 19.54 4.67 6.61
CA GLY A 15 18.34 4.04 7.15
C GLY A 15 17.75 2.98 6.22
N ARG A 16 16.65 2.38 6.68
CA ARG A 16 15.86 1.38 5.95
C ARG A 16 14.43 1.88 5.75
N VAL A 17 13.83 1.49 4.64
CA VAL A 17 12.46 1.87 4.29
C VAL A 17 11.56 0.66 4.41
N LEU A 18 10.59 0.69 5.32
CA LEU A 18 9.50 -0.27 5.36
C LEU A 18 8.31 0.25 4.55
N ILE A 19 7.83 -0.54 3.60
CA ILE A 19 6.63 -0.25 2.80
C ILE A 19 5.59 -1.35 3.08
N PRO A 20 4.67 -1.11 4.04
CA PRO A 20 3.57 -2.04 4.28
C PRO A 20 2.63 -2.05 3.06
N ALA A 21 2.46 -3.20 2.42
CA ALA A 21 1.62 -3.37 1.24
C ALA A 21 0.80 -4.66 1.31
N LEU A 22 -0.41 -4.66 0.74
CA LEU A 22 -1.14 -5.91 0.53
C LEU A 22 -0.39 -6.77 -0.50
N SER A 23 -0.42 -8.09 -0.30
CA SER A 23 0.28 -9.03 -1.17
C SER A 23 -0.12 -8.86 -2.64
N VAL A 24 -1.40 -8.60 -2.91
CA VAL A 24 -1.95 -8.39 -4.26
C VAL A 24 -2.21 -6.91 -4.53
N GLY A 25 -1.79 -6.43 -5.69
CA GLY A 25 -2.03 -5.09 -6.22
C GLY A 25 -0.95 -4.09 -5.84
N ARG A 26 -0.95 -3.63 -4.59
CA ARG A 26 -0.10 -2.48 -4.19
C ARG A 26 1.38 -2.82 -4.16
N ALA A 27 1.74 -4.02 -3.71
CA ALA A 27 3.13 -4.46 -3.71
C ALA A 27 3.71 -4.48 -5.13
N GLN A 28 2.96 -5.01 -6.11
CA GLN A 28 3.38 -5.07 -7.51
C GLN A 28 3.57 -3.68 -8.13
N GLU A 29 2.67 -2.73 -7.87
CA GLU A 29 2.84 -1.35 -8.35
C GLU A 29 4.06 -0.65 -7.74
N VAL A 30 4.33 -0.89 -6.45
CA VAL A 30 5.55 -0.39 -5.80
C VAL A 30 6.79 -1.02 -6.42
N MET A 31 6.81 -2.35 -6.62
CA MET A 31 7.92 -3.06 -7.27
C MET A 31 8.25 -2.47 -8.64
N ILE A 32 7.25 -2.29 -9.51
CA ILE A 32 7.45 -1.69 -10.84
C ILE A 32 7.99 -0.26 -10.73
N THR A 33 7.48 0.53 -9.78
CA THR A 33 7.98 1.89 -9.53
C THR A 33 9.46 1.89 -9.10
N LEU A 34 9.88 0.92 -8.29
CA LEU A 34 11.27 0.78 -7.85
C LEU A 34 12.20 0.39 -9.02
N VAL A 35 11.80 -0.56 -9.86
CA VAL A 35 12.57 -0.95 -11.06
C VAL A 35 12.83 0.27 -11.95
N GLU A 36 11.79 1.08 -12.20
CA GLU A 36 11.96 2.31 -12.97
C GLU A 36 12.89 3.31 -12.29
N ALA A 37 12.82 3.42 -10.95
CA ALA A 37 13.68 4.32 -10.18
C ALA A 37 15.15 3.86 -10.21
N PHE A 38 15.43 2.56 -10.07
CA PHE A 38 16.78 2.00 -10.19
C PHE A 38 17.34 2.20 -11.61
N SER A 39 16.55 1.88 -12.64
CA SER A 39 16.94 2.06 -14.05
C SER A 39 17.33 3.50 -14.37
N LYS A 40 16.59 4.48 -13.81
CA LYS A 40 16.87 5.92 -13.96
C LYS A 40 17.91 6.46 -12.97
N ARG A 41 18.47 5.61 -12.09
CA ARG A 41 19.38 5.98 -10.99
C ARG A 41 18.80 7.08 -10.09
N GLU A 42 17.49 7.03 -9.88
CA GLU A 42 16.78 7.96 -8.99
C GLU A 42 16.87 7.55 -7.52
N ILE A 43 17.30 6.33 -7.21
CA ILE A 43 17.59 5.88 -5.85
C ILE A 43 18.94 5.15 -5.84
N PRO A 44 19.67 5.14 -4.70
CA PRO A 44 20.89 4.36 -4.57
C PRO A 44 20.62 2.86 -4.77
N ASP A 45 21.62 2.15 -5.28
CA ASP A 45 21.58 0.69 -5.44
C ASP A 45 21.60 0.02 -4.05
N VAL A 46 20.47 -0.59 -3.68
CA VAL A 46 20.25 -1.25 -2.39
C VAL A 46 19.34 -2.46 -2.56
N PRO A 47 19.46 -3.49 -1.70
CA PRO A 47 18.56 -4.63 -1.76
C PRO A 47 17.14 -4.23 -1.39
N VAL A 48 16.18 -4.84 -2.10
CA VAL A 48 14.75 -4.79 -1.81
C VAL A 48 14.31 -6.17 -1.35
N TYR A 49 13.94 -6.29 -0.08
CA TYR A 49 13.42 -7.51 0.49
C TYR A 49 11.91 -7.59 0.31
N ILE A 50 11.45 -8.70 -0.25
CA ILE A 50 10.03 -8.97 -0.49
C ILE A 50 9.61 -10.12 0.44
N ASP A 51 8.80 -9.82 1.44
CA ASP A 51 8.35 -10.80 2.44
C ASP A 51 6.86 -11.16 2.26
N GLY A 52 6.49 -12.33 2.79
CA GLY A 52 5.15 -12.89 2.77
C GLY A 52 4.70 -13.27 1.36
N MET A 53 3.38 -13.36 1.19
CA MET A 53 2.77 -13.85 -0.05
C MET A 53 2.89 -12.87 -1.24
N VAL A 54 3.67 -11.79 -1.12
CA VAL A 54 3.91 -10.85 -2.22
C VAL A 54 4.57 -11.57 -3.40
N TYR A 55 5.52 -12.46 -3.15
CA TYR A 55 6.16 -13.22 -4.22
C TYR A 55 5.17 -14.15 -4.94
N ASP A 56 4.47 -15.00 -4.19
CA ASP A 56 3.52 -15.96 -4.75
C ASP A 56 2.41 -15.27 -5.56
N SER A 57 1.89 -14.17 -5.03
CA SER A 57 0.90 -13.37 -5.74
C SER A 57 1.47 -12.69 -6.99
N THR A 58 2.74 -12.30 -6.98
CA THR A 58 3.41 -11.74 -8.16
C THR A 58 3.59 -12.81 -9.24
N ALA A 59 3.94 -14.04 -8.86
CA ALA A 59 4.00 -15.17 -9.80
C ALA A 59 2.65 -15.42 -10.49
N ILE A 60 1.54 -15.23 -9.77
CA ILE A 60 0.18 -15.28 -10.37
C ILE A 60 0.00 -14.16 -11.41
N HIS A 61 0.46 -12.92 -11.15
CA HIS A 61 0.36 -11.85 -12.16
C HIS A 61 1.14 -12.21 -13.44
N SER A 62 2.34 -12.78 -13.31
CA SER A 62 3.12 -13.24 -14.45
C SER A 62 2.47 -14.41 -15.20
N ALA A 63 1.69 -15.26 -14.51
CA ALA A 63 0.95 -16.37 -15.14
C ALA A 63 -0.32 -15.92 -15.89
N TYR A 64 -0.86 -14.71 -15.59
CA TYR A 64 -2.10 -14.20 -16.18
C TYR A 64 -1.92 -12.84 -16.89
N PRO A 65 -1.03 -12.75 -17.90
CA PRO A 65 -0.69 -11.50 -18.61
C PRO A 65 -1.91 -10.77 -19.16
N ASN A 66 -2.91 -11.51 -19.65
CA ASN A 66 -4.08 -10.95 -20.34
C ASN A 66 -4.92 -10.02 -19.46
N TYR A 67 -4.80 -10.12 -18.13
CA TYR A 67 -5.51 -9.27 -17.17
C TYR A 67 -4.72 -8.01 -16.76
N LEU A 68 -3.47 -7.88 -17.21
CA LEU A 68 -2.65 -6.69 -16.97
C LEU A 68 -3.00 -5.60 -17.99
N SER A 69 -2.63 -4.35 -17.70
CA SER A 69 -2.70 -3.29 -18.70
C SER A 69 -1.66 -3.53 -19.80
N ASP A 70 -1.89 -3.04 -21.02
CA ASP A 70 -0.94 -3.23 -22.11
C ASP A 70 0.44 -2.64 -21.78
N TYR A 71 0.49 -1.52 -21.05
CA TYR A 71 1.74 -0.96 -20.52
C TYR A 71 2.52 -1.97 -19.67
N ILE A 72 1.86 -2.62 -18.72
CA ILE A 72 2.50 -3.62 -17.86
C ILE A 72 2.82 -4.89 -18.65
N LYS A 73 1.96 -5.32 -19.58
CA LYS A 73 2.25 -6.48 -20.44
C LYS A 73 3.52 -6.25 -21.25
N THR A 74 3.68 -5.09 -21.89
CA THR A 74 4.89 -4.76 -22.64
C THR A 74 6.13 -4.73 -21.74
N LYS A 75 5.99 -4.26 -20.49
CA LYS A 75 7.09 -4.25 -19.53
C LYS A 75 7.47 -5.63 -19.01
N VAL A 76 6.50 -6.51 -18.77
CA VAL A 76 6.71 -7.84 -18.18
C VAL A 76 7.06 -8.90 -19.23
N PHE A 77 6.50 -8.78 -20.44
CA PHE A 77 6.57 -9.81 -21.49
C PHE A 77 7.11 -9.30 -22.83
N GLY A 78 7.62 -8.06 -22.87
CA GLY A 78 8.32 -7.53 -24.05
C GLY A 78 9.74 -8.10 -24.20
N GLU A 79 10.58 -7.44 -24.99
CA GLU A 79 12.03 -7.76 -25.07
C GLU A 79 12.80 -7.37 -23.80
N ASP A 80 12.16 -6.58 -22.93
CA ASP A 80 12.67 -6.19 -21.61
C ASP A 80 12.45 -7.33 -20.58
N ARG A 81 13.43 -7.50 -19.69
CA ARG A 81 13.42 -8.46 -18.57
C ARG A 81 12.19 -8.24 -17.67
N ASP A 82 11.56 -9.34 -17.21
CA ASP A 82 10.42 -9.29 -16.27
C ASP A 82 10.78 -8.43 -15.04
N PRO A 83 10.10 -7.29 -14.80
CA PRO A 83 10.41 -6.37 -13.71
C PRO A 83 10.24 -6.99 -12.33
N PHE A 84 9.49 -8.08 -12.20
CA PHE A 84 9.35 -8.80 -10.94
C PHE A 84 10.53 -9.73 -10.63
N THR A 85 11.45 -9.89 -11.59
CA THR A 85 12.70 -10.69 -11.46
C THR A 85 13.96 -9.82 -11.51
N ASP A 86 13.79 -8.53 -11.22
CA ASP A 86 14.89 -7.58 -11.11
C ASP A 86 15.91 -8.02 -10.05
N GLU A 87 17.19 -7.77 -10.32
CA GLU A 87 18.29 -8.27 -9.48
C GLU A 87 18.34 -7.64 -8.08
N HIS A 88 17.73 -6.48 -7.90
CA HIS A 88 17.63 -5.85 -6.58
C HIS A 88 16.66 -6.59 -5.65
N PHE A 89 15.79 -7.46 -6.19
CA PHE A 89 14.72 -8.10 -5.42
C PHE A 89 15.19 -9.41 -4.78
N THR A 90 15.18 -9.44 -3.45
CA THR A 90 15.41 -10.65 -2.65
C THR A 90 14.07 -11.15 -2.08
N MET A 91 13.63 -12.30 -2.57
CA MET A 91 12.40 -12.95 -2.12
C MET A 91 12.67 -13.76 -0.85
N LEU A 92 11.94 -13.47 0.22
CA LEU A 92 12.05 -14.19 1.49
C LEU A 92 11.06 -15.35 1.52
N LYS A 93 11.52 -16.53 1.94
CA LYS A 93 10.72 -17.76 2.06
C LYS A 93 10.24 -18.03 3.49
N GLY A 94 10.47 -17.10 4.41
CA GLY A 94 10.00 -17.13 5.78
C GLY A 94 10.96 -17.81 6.77
N THR A 95 12.09 -18.35 6.30
CA THR A 95 13.15 -18.92 7.15
C THR A 95 14.28 -17.93 7.42
N GLU A 96 14.28 -16.80 6.72
CA GLU A 96 15.30 -15.77 6.81
C GLU A 96 15.22 -15.03 8.14
N ASP A 97 16.40 -14.65 8.65
CA ASP A 97 16.52 -13.91 9.89
C ASP A 97 16.06 -12.44 9.67
N LYS A 98 14.83 -12.15 10.10
CA LYS A 98 14.25 -10.81 10.02
C LYS A 98 14.99 -9.79 10.88
N ASP A 99 15.66 -10.22 11.96
CA ASP A 99 16.50 -9.32 12.76
C ASP A 99 17.69 -8.86 11.93
N SER A 100 18.35 -9.78 11.23
CA SER A 100 19.48 -9.45 10.35
C SER A 100 19.08 -8.47 9.24
N ILE A 101 17.87 -8.62 8.67
CA ILE A 101 17.36 -7.71 7.63
C ILE A 101 17.00 -6.35 8.23
N ALA A 102 16.29 -6.33 9.36
CA ALA A 102 15.84 -5.10 10.01
C ALA A 102 16.99 -4.27 10.62
N THR A 103 18.10 -4.91 10.95
CA THR A 103 19.29 -4.28 11.56
C THR A 103 20.50 -4.20 10.63
N GLY A 104 20.41 -4.77 9.41
CA GLY A 104 21.48 -4.85 8.42
C GLY A 104 21.80 -3.53 7.70
N GLY A 105 22.27 -3.57 6.46
CA GLY A 105 22.54 -2.33 5.69
C GLY A 105 21.27 -1.55 5.30
N PRO A 106 21.44 -0.34 4.72
CA PRO A 106 20.34 0.38 4.07
C PRO A 106 19.64 -0.50 3.04
N SER A 107 18.31 -0.54 3.10
CA SER A 107 17.50 -1.44 2.29
C SER A 107 16.04 -0.99 2.23
N ILE A 108 15.30 -1.57 1.30
CA ILE A 108 13.85 -1.39 1.18
C ILE A 108 13.18 -2.72 1.52
N ILE A 109 12.12 -2.70 2.31
CA ILE A 109 11.38 -3.90 2.72
C ILE A 109 9.92 -3.71 2.34
N ILE A 110 9.39 -4.60 1.50
CA ILE A 110 7.97 -4.65 1.14
C ILE A 110 7.36 -5.88 1.82
N ALA A 111 6.40 -5.64 2.70
CA ALA A 111 5.83 -6.71 3.52
C ALA A 111 4.33 -6.51 3.78
N PRO A 112 3.53 -7.58 3.83
CA PRO A 112 2.14 -7.54 4.27
C PRO A 112 2.03 -7.55 5.80
N SER A 113 0.99 -6.98 6.39
CA SER A 113 -0.19 -6.38 5.76
C SER A 113 -0.09 -4.86 5.54
N GLY A 114 -0.73 -4.35 4.48
CA GLY A 114 -0.68 -2.93 4.09
C GLY A 114 -1.25 -1.90 5.07
N MET A 115 -1.84 -2.35 6.19
CA MET A 115 -2.38 -1.48 7.25
C MET A 115 -1.72 -1.72 8.63
N LEU A 116 -0.66 -2.53 8.69
CA LEU A 116 0.05 -2.90 9.92
C LEU A 116 -0.85 -3.57 10.97
N ASN A 117 -1.82 -4.38 10.54
CA ASN A 117 -2.71 -5.11 11.47
C ASN A 117 -2.14 -6.45 11.93
N GLY A 118 -1.08 -6.91 11.27
CA GLY A 118 -0.43 -8.20 11.54
C GLY A 118 0.46 -8.61 10.37
N GLY A 119 1.10 -9.76 10.53
CA GLY A 119 2.04 -10.34 9.56
C GLY A 119 3.41 -9.67 9.58
N PRO A 120 4.28 -10.01 8.60
CA PRO A 120 5.67 -9.60 8.58
C PRO A 120 5.89 -8.08 8.66
N SER A 121 4.99 -7.26 8.10
CA SER A 121 5.10 -5.80 8.17
C SER A 121 5.13 -5.29 9.62
N VAL A 122 4.38 -5.93 10.52
CA VAL A 122 4.36 -5.56 11.94
C VAL A 122 5.66 -5.99 12.62
N GLU A 123 6.16 -7.16 12.28
CA GLU A 123 7.44 -7.68 12.81
C GLU A 123 8.62 -6.77 12.43
N TYR A 124 8.69 -6.35 11.17
CA TYR A 124 9.69 -5.36 10.73
C TYR A 124 9.47 -4.00 11.38
N PHE A 125 8.22 -3.55 11.46
CA PHE A 125 7.90 -2.27 12.07
C PHE A 125 8.39 -2.20 13.52
N ILE A 126 8.13 -3.24 14.33
CA ILE A 126 8.60 -3.32 15.73
C ILE A 126 10.13 -3.22 15.83
N ARG A 127 10.85 -3.88 14.92
CA ARG A 127 12.32 -3.89 14.90
C ARG A 127 12.93 -2.57 14.41
N MET A 128 12.23 -1.86 13.52
CA MET A 128 12.75 -0.69 12.83
C MET A 128 12.27 0.64 13.41
N SER A 129 11.12 0.68 14.08
CA SER A 129 10.43 1.93 14.41
C SER A 129 11.17 2.81 15.41
N SER A 130 12.06 2.24 16.22
CA SER A 130 12.80 2.95 17.27
C SER A 130 14.05 3.68 16.76
N ASP A 131 14.43 3.50 15.49
CA ASP A 131 15.57 4.18 14.87
C ASP A 131 15.07 5.30 13.96
N GLU A 132 15.47 6.54 14.27
CA GLU A 132 15.10 7.76 13.55
C GLU A 132 15.62 7.79 12.10
N LYS A 133 16.64 6.98 11.78
CA LYS A 133 17.12 6.86 10.41
C LYS A 133 16.13 6.12 9.53
N ASN A 134 15.25 5.29 10.07
CA ASN A 134 14.31 4.50 9.27
C ASN A 134 13.09 5.32 8.84
N SER A 135 12.42 4.85 7.79
CA SER A 135 11.13 5.38 7.35
C SER A 135 10.11 4.26 7.19
N VAL A 136 8.86 4.55 7.51
CA VAL A 136 7.69 3.71 7.21
C VAL A 136 6.82 4.47 6.23
N VAL A 137 6.62 3.90 5.04
CA VAL A 137 5.87 4.55 3.95
C VAL A 137 4.56 3.81 3.71
N LEU A 138 3.48 4.41 4.19
CA LEU A 138 2.13 3.91 4.02
C LEU A 138 1.62 4.28 2.62
N VAL A 139 1.45 3.27 1.76
CA VAL A 139 1.03 3.42 0.35
C VAL A 139 -0.41 3.00 0.09
N SER A 140 -1.14 2.56 1.12
CA SER A 140 -2.53 2.10 1.02
C SER A 140 -3.45 2.91 1.91
N TYR A 141 -4.75 2.92 1.62
CA TYR A 141 -5.74 3.46 2.57
C TYR A 141 -5.61 2.76 3.93
N GLN A 142 -5.73 3.55 5.00
CA GLN A 142 -5.60 3.10 6.37
C GLN A 142 -6.97 3.21 7.03
N ALA A 143 -7.62 2.07 7.28
CA ALA A 143 -8.93 2.01 7.90
C ALA A 143 -8.88 2.44 9.38
N GLU A 144 -10.00 2.97 9.87
CA GLU A 144 -10.16 3.28 11.29
C GLU A 144 -9.89 2.05 12.17
N GLY A 145 -9.25 2.26 13.32
CA GLY A 145 -8.86 1.19 14.25
C GLY A 145 -7.56 0.45 13.90
N THR A 146 -6.97 0.68 12.72
CA THR A 146 -5.69 0.05 12.33
C THR A 146 -4.48 0.76 12.93
N LEU A 147 -3.36 0.04 13.10
CA LEU A 147 -2.10 0.64 13.56
C LEU A 147 -1.59 1.68 12.56
N GLY A 148 -1.64 1.38 11.25
CA GLY A 148 -1.21 2.34 10.24
C GLY A 148 -2.05 3.62 10.25
N ARG A 149 -3.35 3.55 10.58
CA ARG A 149 -4.17 4.77 10.77
C ARG A 149 -3.71 5.61 11.95
N ARG A 150 -3.45 4.97 13.10
CA ARG A 150 -2.93 5.66 14.30
C ARG A 150 -1.60 6.36 14.05
N LEU A 151 -0.68 5.68 13.35
CA LEU A 151 0.62 6.25 12.99
C LEU A 151 0.48 7.45 12.06
N LYS A 152 -0.42 7.35 11.07
CA LYS A 152 -0.78 8.45 10.16
C LYS A 152 -1.34 9.65 10.92
N GLU A 153 -2.11 9.43 11.98
CA GLU A 153 -2.69 10.48 12.83
C GLU A 153 -1.70 11.06 13.86
N GLY A 154 -0.44 10.63 13.83
CA GLY A 154 0.62 11.22 14.64
C GLY A 154 0.92 10.49 15.94
N VAL A 155 0.32 9.32 16.19
CA VAL A 155 0.69 8.50 17.35
C VAL A 155 2.15 8.08 17.24
N ARG A 156 2.93 8.31 18.30
CA ARG A 156 4.36 7.94 18.39
C ARG A 156 4.69 6.99 19.53
N GLU A 157 3.71 6.66 20.36
CA GLU A 157 3.85 5.63 21.39
C GLU A 157 2.79 4.56 21.18
N ILE A 158 3.24 3.31 21.07
CA ILE A 158 2.36 2.18 20.83
C ILE A 158 2.63 1.08 21.84
N ARG A 159 1.59 0.33 22.20
CA ARG A 159 1.70 -0.84 23.07
C ARG A 159 1.45 -2.07 22.22
N MET A 160 2.43 -2.94 22.12
CA MET A 160 2.35 -4.17 21.32
C MET A 160 2.81 -5.36 22.17
N ARG A 161 2.28 -6.55 21.89
CA ARG A 161 2.85 -7.77 22.45
C ARG A 161 4.09 -8.15 21.65
N ASP A 162 5.17 -8.48 22.34
CA ASP A 162 6.32 -9.10 21.70
C ASP A 162 6.11 -10.61 21.51
N GLU A 163 7.13 -11.28 20.97
CA GLU A 163 7.11 -12.72 20.70
C GLU A 163 6.98 -13.57 21.97
N ALA A 164 7.37 -13.05 23.14
CA ALA A 164 7.20 -13.68 24.45
C ALA A 164 5.81 -13.44 25.06
N GLY A 165 4.97 -12.63 24.41
CA GLY A 165 3.61 -12.29 24.85
C GLY A 165 3.55 -11.11 25.83
N GLU A 166 4.69 -10.46 26.13
CA GLU A 166 4.73 -9.31 27.02
C GLU A 166 4.32 -8.03 26.30
N ILE A 167 3.56 -7.18 26.98
CA ILE A 167 3.18 -5.87 26.43
C ILE A 167 4.37 -4.92 26.59
N LYS A 168 4.99 -4.59 25.46
CA LYS A 168 6.04 -3.57 25.37
C LYS A 168 5.47 -2.27 24.81
N THR A 169 5.94 -1.17 25.40
CA THR A 169 5.75 0.17 24.84
C THR A 169 6.89 0.45 23.88
N ILE A 170 6.57 0.78 22.64
CA ILE A 170 7.53 1.10 21.59
C ILE A 170 7.39 2.59 21.27
N GLU A 171 8.50 3.31 21.38
CA GLU A 171 8.63 4.69 20.93
C GLU A 171 8.95 4.68 19.43
N VAL A 172 8.10 5.32 18.63
CA VAL A 172 8.24 5.42 17.18
C VAL A 172 9.03 6.68 16.85
N LYS A 173 10.32 6.49 16.53
CA LYS A 173 11.25 7.53 16.08
C LYS A 173 11.41 7.57 14.56
N ALA A 174 11.18 6.44 13.90
CA ALA A 174 11.19 6.35 12.44
C ALA A 174 10.19 7.35 11.82
N GLU A 175 10.57 7.93 10.68
CA GLU A 175 9.68 8.84 9.97
C GLU A 175 8.47 8.10 9.40
N ILE A 176 7.27 8.58 9.68
CA ILE A 176 6.03 8.02 9.15
C ILE A 176 5.54 8.87 7.99
N HIS A 177 5.56 8.30 6.79
CA HIS A 177 5.12 8.93 5.57
C HIS A 177 3.84 8.30 5.05
N PHE A 178 2.97 9.14 4.48
CA PHE A 178 1.79 8.69 3.74
C PHE A 178 1.89 9.21 2.32
N VAL A 179 1.99 8.28 1.36
CA VAL A 179 2.10 8.61 -0.07
C VAL A 179 0.77 8.32 -0.74
N GLU A 180 0.13 9.38 -1.22
CA GLU A 180 -1.06 9.31 -2.04
C GLU A 180 -0.70 8.99 -3.50
N GLY A 181 -1.62 8.36 -4.23
CA GLY A 181 -1.43 8.00 -5.65
C GLY A 181 -1.27 6.52 -5.93
N PHE A 182 -0.97 5.71 -4.91
CA PHE A 182 -1.08 4.24 -4.98
C PHE A 182 -2.44 3.74 -4.46
N SER A 183 -3.49 4.55 -4.42
CA SER A 183 -4.82 4.04 -4.06
C SER A 183 -5.42 3.28 -5.24
N ALA A 184 -5.87 2.04 -5.02
CA ALA A 184 -6.67 1.31 -6.01
C ALA A 184 -8.10 1.88 -6.18
N HIS A 185 -8.51 2.80 -5.29
CA HIS A 185 -9.82 3.42 -5.32
C HIS A 185 -9.79 4.71 -6.15
N ALA A 186 -10.79 4.84 -7.01
CA ALA A 186 -11.08 6.07 -7.72
C ALA A 186 -11.24 7.23 -6.72
N ASP A 187 -10.60 8.36 -7.04
CA ASP A 187 -10.72 9.57 -6.24
C ASP A 187 -12.10 10.22 -6.40
N LYS A 188 -12.34 11.31 -5.66
CA LYS A 188 -13.61 12.04 -5.70
C LYS A 188 -13.99 12.50 -7.10
N VAL A 189 -13.02 12.98 -7.88
CA VAL A 189 -13.26 13.50 -9.24
C VAL A 189 -13.60 12.34 -10.16
N GLN A 190 -12.81 11.27 -10.14
CA GLN A 190 -13.03 10.05 -10.90
C GLN A 190 -14.41 9.45 -10.61
N LEU A 191 -14.81 9.36 -9.33
CA LEU A 191 -16.13 8.86 -8.92
C LEU A 191 -17.29 9.76 -9.40
N LEU A 192 -17.11 11.08 -9.48
CA LEU A 192 -18.12 11.99 -10.03
C LEU A 192 -18.25 11.88 -11.54
N THR A 193 -17.15 11.60 -12.24
CA THR A 193 -17.12 11.49 -13.71
C THR A 193 -17.54 10.12 -14.21
N TYR A 194 -17.34 9.06 -13.44
CA TYR A 194 -17.61 7.68 -13.88
C TYR A 194 -19.05 7.46 -14.40
N PRO A 195 -20.11 7.97 -13.76
CA PRO A 195 -21.48 7.79 -14.26
C PRO A 195 -21.73 8.37 -15.67
N SER A 196 -20.92 9.33 -16.12
CA SER A 196 -21.01 9.89 -17.48
C SER A 196 -20.51 8.93 -18.56
N SER A 197 -19.80 7.86 -18.18
CA SER A 197 -19.28 6.83 -19.10
C SER A 197 -20.24 5.66 -19.32
N ILE A 198 -21.40 5.65 -18.66
CA ILE A 198 -22.38 4.56 -18.71
C ILE A 198 -23.78 5.10 -19.04
N PRO A 199 -24.74 4.24 -19.47
CA PRO A 199 -26.14 4.63 -19.55
C PRO A 199 -26.63 5.17 -18.21
N ARG A 200 -27.34 6.31 -18.24
CA ARG A 200 -27.74 7.02 -17.03
C ARG A 200 -28.56 6.11 -16.10
N PRO A 201 -28.09 5.82 -14.88
CA PRO A 201 -28.83 5.00 -13.94
C PRO A 201 -30.02 5.76 -13.36
N SER A 202 -31.15 5.09 -13.13
CA SER A 202 -32.29 5.69 -12.44
C SER A 202 -32.02 5.89 -10.95
N ARG A 203 -31.22 5.00 -10.34
CA ARG A 203 -30.78 5.04 -8.95
C ARG A 203 -29.31 4.66 -8.83
N ILE A 204 -28.60 5.31 -7.90
CA ILE A 204 -27.22 4.97 -7.53
C ILE A 204 -27.19 4.66 -6.03
N ILE A 205 -26.56 3.55 -5.65
CA ILE A 205 -26.43 3.14 -4.25
C ILE A 205 -24.97 3.29 -3.86
N LEU A 206 -24.69 4.17 -2.90
CA LEU A 206 -23.36 4.40 -2.34
C LEU A 206 -23.12 3.45 -1.16
N VAL A 207 -22.01 2.70 -1.24
CA VAL A 207 -21.56 1.73 -0.24
C VAL A 207 -20.03 1.84 -0.09
N HIS A 208 -19.46 1.06 0.84
CA HIS A 208 -18.00 0.92 1.01
C HIS A 208 -17.25 2.25 1.17
N GLY A 209 -17.79 3.16 2.00
CA GLY A 209 -17.14 4.41 2.38
C GLY A 209 -17.48 4.79 3.82
N GLU A 210 -16.69 5.67 4.40
CA GLU A 210 -16.99 6.27 5.71
C GLU A 210 -18.34 7.01 5.63
N ALA A 211 -19.16 6.90 6.69
CA ALA A 211 -20.52 7.41 6.69
C ALA A 211 -20.60 8.91 6.36
N GLU A 212 -19.68 9.71 6.89
CA GLU A 212 -19.59 11.15 6.62
C GLU A 212 -19.16 11.46 5.18
N LYS A 213 -18.24 10.68 4.62
CA LYS A 213 -17.82 10.81 3.21
C LYS A 213 -18.96 10.47 2.26
N MET A 214 -19.70 9.40 2.51
CA MET A 214 -20.88 9.07 1.70
C MET A 214 -21.98 10.12 1.83
N ARG A 215 -22.22 10.64 3.05
CA ARG A 215 -23.22 11.69 3.31
C ARG A 215 -22.92 12.99 2.55
N SER A 216 -21.65 13.41 2.56
CA SER A 216 -21.19 14.61 1.85
C SER A 216 -21.08 14.41 0.33
N PHE A 217 -20.79 13.19 -0.14
CA PHE A 217 -20.68 12.86 -1.56
C PHE A 217 -22.03 12.71 -2.26
N LYS A 218 -23.03 12.15 -1.56
CA LYS A 218 -24.41 11.94 -2.06
C LYS A 218 -25.01 13.14 -2.82
N PRO A 219 -25.07 14.37 -2.26
CA PRO A 219 -25.67 15.50 -2.97
C PRO A 219 -24.87 15.92 -4.21
N LEU A 220 -23.54 15.77 -4.19
CA LEU A 220 -22.69 16.09 -5.34
C LEU A 220 -22.96 15.13 -6.51
N LEU A 221 -23.01 13.84 -6.20
CA LEU A 221 -23.28 12.81 -7.20
C LEU A 221 -24.70 12.95 -7.76
N SER A 222 -25.70 13.15 -6.88
CA SER A 222 -27.09 13.36 -7.28
C SER A 222 -27.23 14.56 -8.23
N ARG A 223 -26.55 15.68 -7.95
CA ARG A 223 -26.56 16.85 -8.83
C ARG A 223 -25.86 16.58 -10.16
N SER A 224 -24.74 15.87 -10.15
CA SER A 224 -23.94 15.60 -11.36
C SER A 224 -24.64 14.62 -12.30
N THR A 225 -25.34 13.63 -11.75
CA THR A 225 -25.98 12.57 -12.55
C THR A 225 -27.46 12.78 -12.75
N GLY A 226 -28.10 13.57 -11.88
CA GLY A 226 -29.56 13.69 -11.73
C GLY A 226 -30.27 12.36 -11.41
N SER A 227 -29.52 11.36 -10.94
CA SER A 227 -30.05 10.07 -10.47
C SER A 227 -30.41 10.16 -8.98
N ALA A 228 -31.38 9.38 -8.52
CA ALA A 228 -31.63 9.25 -7.09
C ALA A 228 -30.45 8.53 -6.43
N VAL A 229 -29.80 9.15 -5.45
CA VAL A 229 -28.66 8.55 -4.73
C VAL A 229 -29.09 8.07 -3.34
N ILE A 230 -28.80 6.81 -3.03
CA ILE A 230 -29.19 6.12 -1.79
C ILE A 230 -27.91 5.72 -1.04
N THR A 231 -27.93 5.83 0.28
CA THR A 231 -26.82 5.45 1.20
C THR A 231 -27.41 4.55 2.28
N PRO A 232 -27.56 3.24 2.02
CA PRO A 232 -28.25 2.34 2.94
C PRO A 232 -27.41 2.06 4.19
N SER A 233 -28.09 1.73 5.27
CA SER A 233 -27.47 1.18 6.49
C SER A 233 -27.20 -0.33 6.33
N VAL A 234 -26.27 -0.85 7.13
CA VAL A 234 -26.02 -2.31 7.17
C VAL A 234 -27.31 -3.03 7.58
N GLY A 235 -27.74 -3.99 6.76
CA GLY A 235 -28.99 -4.75 6.97
C GLY A 235 -30.25 -4.10 6.41
N GLU A 236 -30.17 -2.88 5.86
CA GLU A 236 -31.30 -2.25 5.18
C GLU A 236 -31.64 -2.97 3.88
N LYS A 237 -32.95 -3.12 3.60
CA LYS A 237 -33.46 -3.77 2.38
C LYS A 237 -34.02 -2.72 1.43
N LEU A 238 -33.54 -2.72 0.19
CA LEU A 238 -33.99 -1.79 -0.86
C LEU A 238 -34.86 -2.52 -1.88
N ARG A 239 -36.03 -1.94 -2.20
CA ARG A 239 -36.90 -2.42 -3.27
C ARG A 239 -36.51 -1.74 -4.59
N LEU A 240 -36.12 -2.52 -5.59
CA LEU A 240 -35.62 -2.00 -6.88
C LEU A 240 -36.72 -1.81 -7.94
N ALA A 241 -37.86 -2.48 -7.79
CA ALA A 241 -39.07 -2.36 -8.60
C ALA A 241 -40.33 -2.63 -7.75
#